data_AF-A0A1M7NU02-F1
#
_entry.id   AF-A0A1M7NU02-F1
#
_cell.length_a   1.000
_cell.length_b   1.000
_cell.length_c   1.000
_cell.angle_alpha   90.00
_cell.angle_beta   90.00
_cell.angle_gamma   90.00
#
_symmetry.space_group_name_H-M   'P 1'
#
loop_
_entity.id
_entity.type
_entity.pdbx_description
1 polymer ?
#
loop_
_entity_poly.entity_id
_entity_poly.type
_entity_poly.pdbx_seq_one_letter_code
_entity_poly.pdbx_strand_id
1 'polypeptide(L)'
;MKYTLTKLAGAGFLLSCLSLLFILGTDGNLYDYTETFSDDDVLLIIFVYSIFCSILIDIIVLKLSRIADNIRVPLYLLFGFILFPLISWDWYGVFAGIIGAAVANIYFLATLFAKRNSWFRYLFAVMIPVVFLITLTMDFTEKQNWEEHRQHNTYQASFAYFDGKHEIPLELTKGDVVYFSVNTEKLDGGHGYHVKNKFGKLVGMHPHGDQSIITAEKSGEYRIVIKGHQANGSFSVDWKIQ
;
A
#
# COMPACT_ATOMS: atom_id res chain seq x y z
N MET A 1 -16.80 0.11 -26.02
CA MET A 1 -17.37 0.22 -24.66
C MET A 1 -17.45 -1.10 -23.90
N LYS A 2 -18.06 -2.17 -24.45
CA LYS A 2 -18.16 -3.47 -23.74
C LYS A 2 -16.80 -4.10 -23.39
N TYR A 3 -15.82 -4.01 -24.31
CA TYR A 3 -14.48 -4.61 -24.10
C TYR A 3 -13.70 -3.98 -22.95
N THR A 4 -13.57 -2.65 -22.94
CA THR A 4 -12.87 -1.91 -21.87
C THR A 4 -13.53 -2.13 -20.52
N LEU A 5 -14.86 -2.12 -20.47
CA LEU A 5 -15.62 -2.38 -19.25
C LEU A 5 -15.41 -3.81 -18.72
N THR A 6 -15.29 -4.80 -19.60
CA THR A 6 -14.93 -6.18 -19.21
C THR A 6 -13.53 -6.27 -18.61
N LYS A 7 -12.54 -5.56 -19.16
CA LYS A 7 -11.17 -5.54 -18.62
C LYS A 7 -11.12 -4.85 -17.26
N LEU A 8 -11.85 -3.75 -17.13
CA LEU A 8 -12.00 -3.03 -15.86
C LEU A 8 -12.70 -3.89 -14.80
N ALA A 9 -13.74 -4.64 -15.18
CA ALA A 9 -14.39 -5.59 -14.27
C ALA A 9 -13.45 -6.71 -13.81
N GLY A 10 -12.56 -7.18 -14.69
CA GLY A 10 -11.50 -8.13 -14.31
C GLY A 10 -10.58 -7.55 -13.23
N ALA A 11 -10.17 -6.29 -13.38
CA ALA A 11 -9.31 -5.60 -12.41
C ALA A 11 -10.04 -5.36 -11.08
N GLY A 12 -11.30 -4.91 -11.11
CA GLY A 12 -12.08 -4.70 -9.89
C GLY A 12 -12.42 -5.99 -9.15
N PHE A 13 -12.64 -7.10 -9.87
CA PHE A 13 -12.80 -8.42 -9.24
C PHE A 13 -11.49 -8.89 -8.60
N LEU A 14 -10.37 -8.73 -9.31
CA LEU A 14 -9.05 -9.04 -8.78
C LEU A 14 -8.79 -8.25 -7.49
N LEU A 15 -9.09 -6.95 -7.52
CA LEU A 15 -9.00 -6.08 -6.35
C LEU A 15 -9.84 -6.61 -5.19
N SER A 16 -11.10 -6.99 -5.42
CA SER A 16 -11.96 -7.57 -4.37
C SER A 16 -11.39 -8.85 -3.77
N CYS A 17 -10.83 -9.74 -4.60
CA CYS A 17 -10.19 -10.97 -4.11
C CYS A 17 -8.96 -10.65 -3.25
N LEU A 18 -8.09 -9.74 -3.72
CA LEU A 18 -6.91 -9.33 -2.97
C LEU A 18 -7.28 -8.62 -1.67
N SER A 19 -8.26 -7.71 -1.71
CA SER A 19 -8.79 -7.02 -0.53
C SER A 19 -9.31 -8.02 0.51
N LEU A 20 -10.11 -9.01 0.08
CA LEU A 20 -10.66 -10.03 0.97
C LEU A 20 -9.57 -10.91 1.57
N LEU A 21 -8.60 -11.37 0.76
CA LEU A 21 -7.47 -12.15 1.26
C LEU A 21 -6.62 -11.36 2.25
N PHE A 22 -6.41 -10.06 1.99
CA PHE A 22 -5.64 -9.19 2.88
C PHE A 22 -6.35 -9.01 4.23
N ILE A 23 -7.64 -8.63 4.20
CA ILE A 23 -8.44 -8.43 5.42
C ILE A 23 -8.48 -9.71 6.27
N LEU A 24 -8.61 -10.88 5.64
CA LEU A 24 -8.56 -12.17 6.35
C LEU A 24 -7.17 -12.49 6.90
N GLY A 25 -6.10 -12.00 6.26
CA GLY A 25 -4.72 -12.21 6.70
C GLY A 25 -4.27 -11.25 7.81
N THR A 26 -4.92 -10.09 7.96
CA THR A 26 -4.61 -9.07 8.97
C THR A 26 -5.62 -9.01 10.11
N ASP A 27 -6.38 -10.09 10.33
CA ASP A 27 -7.45 -10.19 11.35
C ASP A 27 -8.45 -9.02 11.31
N GLY A 28 -8.69 -8.46 10.12
CA GLY A 28 -9.61 -7.34 9.93
C GLY A 28 -9.00 -5.96 10.16
N ASN A 29 -7.68 -5.81 10.28
CA ASN A 29 -7.05 -4.50 10.45
C ASN A 29 -7.27 -3.60 9.21
N LEU A 30 -8.18 -2.64 9.35
CA LEU A 30 -8.56 -1.70 8.29
C LEU A 30 -7.52 -0.60 8.07
N TYR A 31 -6.71 -0.28 9.08
CA TYR A 31 -5.62 0.65 8.94
C TYR A 31 -4.54 0.08 8.00
N ASP A 32 -4.04 -1.13 8.27
CA ASP A 32 -3.06 -1.80 7.40
C ASP A 32 -3.59 -2.00 5.98
N TYR A 33 -4.90 -2.28 5.87
CA TYR A 33 -5.58 -2.38 4.59
C TYR A 33 -5.48 -1.08 3.80
N THR A 34 -5.90 0.04 4.40
CA THR A 34 -5.86 1.33 3.70
C THR A 34 -4.44 1.78 3.43
N GLU A 35 -3.49 1.54 4.33
CA GLU A 35 -2.09 1.91 4.11
C GLU A 35 -1.47 1.12 2.95
N THR A 36 -1.72 -0.19 2.87
CA THR A 36 -1.18 -1.05 1.80
C THR A 36 -1.80 -0.72 0.45
N PHE A 37 -3.11 -0.53 0.40
CA PHE A 37 -3.84 -0.32 -0.86
C PHE A 37 -3.88 1.15 -1.32
N SER A 38 -3.44 2.09 -0.49
CA SER A 38 -3.18 3.48 -0.91
C SER A 38 -1.82 3.66 -1.59
N ASP A 39 -1.00 2.61 -1.64
CA ASP A 39 0.25 2.65 -2.38
C ASP A 39 -0.02 2.72 -3.90
N ASP A 40 0.48 3.78 -4.53
CA ASP A 40 0.33 4.02 -5.96
C ASP A 40 0.85 2.85 -6.81
N ASP A 41 1.92 2.17 -6.37
CA ASP A 41 2.53 1.05 -7.09
C ASP A 41 1.59 -0.16 -7.08
N VAL A 42 0.92 -0.43 -5.95
CA VAL A 42 -0.07 -1.51 -5.83
C VAL A 42 -1.24 -1.27 -6.79
N LEU A 43 -1.77 -0.04 -6.82
CA LEU A 43 -2.87 0.33 -7.70
C LEU A 43 -2.46 0.29 -9.18
N LEU A 44 -1.24 0.72 -9.51
CA LEU A 44 -0.69 0.67 -10.85
C LEU A 44 -0.57 -0.79 -11.32
N ILE A 45 -0.08 -1.70 -10.48
CA ILE A 45 0.00 -3.13 -10.80
C ILE A 45 -1.41 -3.71 -11.04
N ILE A 46 -2.36 -3.44 -10.15
CA ILE A 46 -3.71 -4.02 -10.22
C ILE A 46 -4.49 -3.49 -11.43
N PHE A 47 -4.48 -2.19 -11.71
CA PHE A 47 -5.31 -1.61 -12.77
C PHE A 47 -4.57 -1.42 -14.07
N VAL A 48 -3.37 -0.83 -14.05
CA VAL A 48 -2.65 -0.45 -15.28
C VAL A 48 -1.98 -1.68 -15.87
N TYR A 49 -1.15 -2.37 -15.08
CA TYR A 49 -0.38 -3.51 -15.57
C TYR A 49 -1.28 -4.69 -15.98
N SER A 50 -2.26 -5.06 -15.15
CA SER A 50 -3.15 -6.20 -15.46
C SER A 50 -3.96 -5.99 -16.74
N ILE A 51 -4.51 -4.79 -16.95
CA ILE A 51 -5.30 -4.45 -18.14
C ILE A 51 -4.39 -4.42 -19.37
N PHE A 52 -3.21 -3.79 -19.26
CA PHE A 52 -2.24 -3.72 -20.36
C PHE A 52 -1.80 -5.11 -20.81
N CYS A 53 -1.36 -5.96 -19.89
CA CYS A 53 -0.99 -7.35 -20.17
C CYS A 53 -2.15 -8.12 -20.79
N SER A 54 -3.35 -7.95 -20.28
CA SER A 54 -4.54 -8.60 -20.84
C SER A 54 -4.83 -8.20 -22.29
N ILE A 55 -4.61 -6.93 -22.65
CA ILE A 55 -4.75 -6.43 -24.02
C ILE A 55 -3.65 -7.00 -24.91
N LEU A 56 -2.40 -7.00 -24.45
CA LEU A 56 -1.28 -7.59 -25.18
C LEU A 56 -1.51 -9.08 -25.47
N ILE A 57 -1.97 -9.85 -24.48
CA ILE A 57 -2.30 -11.26 -24.65
C ILE A 57 -3.40 -11.44 -25.69
N ASP A 58 -4.47 -10.64 -25.64
CA ASP A 58 -5.53 -10.70 -26.66
C ASP A 58 -4.97 -10.39 -28.07
N ILE A 59 -4.05 -9.43 -28.22
CA ILE A 59 -3.40 -9.12 -29.51
C ILE A 59 -2.55 -10.29 -30.03
N ILE A 60 -1.75 -10.91 -29.15
CA ILE A 60 -0.92 -12.08 -29.49
C ILE A 60 -1.79 -13.25 -29.96
N VAL A 61 -2.86 -13.54 -29.20
CA VAL A 61 -3.84 -14.59 -29.50
C VAL A 61 -4.54 -14.34 -30.83
N LEU A 62 -4.92 -13.10 -31.13
CA LEU A 62 -5.54 -12.75 -32.41
C LEU A 62 -4.59 -12.98 -33.60
N LYS A 63 -3.29 -12.68 -33.44
CA LYS A 63 -2.29 -12.85 -34.50
C LYS A 63 -1.94 -14.30 -34.81
N LEU A 64 -2.05 -15.22 -33.84
CA LEU A 64 -1.64 -16.63 -34.02
C LEU A 64 -2.70 -17.54 -34.68
N SER A 65 -3.90 -17.04 -35.00
CA SER A 65 -5.05 -17.80 -35.53
C SER A 65 -5.50 -18.99 -34.64
N ARG A 66 -6.62 -19.65 -35.00
CA ARG A 66 -7.51 -20.55 -34.20
C ARG A 66 -6.90 -21.57 -33.21
N ILE A 67 -5.59 -21.83 -33.19
CA ILE A 67 -4.87 -22.58 -32.14
C ILE A 67 -4.80 -21.77 -30.82
N ALA A 68 -5.22 -20.49 -30.88
CA ALA A 68 -4.90 -19.47 -29.88
C ALA A 68 -5.66 -19.50 -28.54
N ASP A 69 -6.74 -20.28 -28.37
CA ASP A 69 -7.42 -20.30 -27.06
C ASP A 69 -6.67 -21.15 -26.02
N ASN A 70 -5.96 -22.20 -26.43
CA ASN A 70 -5.17 -23.03 -25.53
C ASN A 70 -3.90 -22.33 -25.00
N ILE A 71 -3.42 -21.29 -25.69
CA ILE A 71 -2.22 -20.54 -25.27
C ILE A 71 -2.54 -19.39 -24.31
N ARG A 72 -3.82 -19.03 -24.12
CA ARG A 72 -4.20 -17.90 -23.23
C ARG A 72 -3.70 -18.13 -21.80
N VAL A 73 -4.00 -19.28 -21.22
CA VAL A 73 -3.61 -19.62 -19.83
C VAL A 73 -2.08 -19.58 -19.65
N PRO A 74 -1.27 -20.25 -20.50
CA PRO A 74 0.19 -20.11 -20.47
C PRO A 74 0.69 -18.66 -20.58
N LEU A 75 0.06 -17.84 -21.43
CA LEU A 75 0.43 -16.44 -21.57
C LEU A 75 0.13 -15.64 -20.29
N TYR A 76 -1.03 -15.84 -19.65
CA TYR A 76 -1.31 -15.19 -18.36
C TYR A 76 -0.35 -15.65 -17.26
N LEU A 77 0.04 -16.93 -17.22
CA LEU A 77 1.08 -17.41 -16.31
C LEU A 77 2.41 -16.70 -16.56
N LEU A 78 2.84 -16.61 -17.83
CA LEU A 78 4.10 -15.99 -18.20
C LEU A 78 4.13 -14.49 -17.86
N PHE A 79 3.11 -13.73 -18.29
CA PHE A 79 3.03 -12.29 -18.01
C PHE A 79 2.81 -11.98 -16.53
N GLY A 80 2.10 -12.85 -15.80
CA GLY A 80 1.97 -12.73 -14.35
C GLY A 80 3.28 -12.98 -13.61
N PHE A 81 4.11 -13.89 -14.11
CA PHE A 81 5.40 -14.24 -13.51
C PHE A 81 6.50 -13.22 -13.83
N ILE A 82 6.66 -12.86 -15.10
CA ILE A 82 7.88 -12.20 -15.61
C ILE A 82 8.16 -10.81 -15.02
N LEU A 83 7.13 -10.10 -14.55
CA LEU A 83 7.30 -8.75 -13.99
C LEU A 83 8.21 -8.74 -12.75
N PHE A 84 8.02 -9.69 -11.85
CA PHE A 84 8.65 -9.65 -10.53
C PHE A 84 10.15 -9.97 -10.57
N PRO A 85 10.63 -11.00 -11.29
CA PRO A 85 12.06 -11.23 -11.49
C PRO A 85 12.78 -10.10 -12.24
N LEU A 86 12.06 -9.32 -13.06
CA LEU A 86 12.64 -8.16 -13.76
C LEU A 86 12.86 -6.97 -12.81
N ILE A 87 12.04 -6.84 -11.76
CA ILE A 87 12.18 -5.80 -10.74
C ILE A 87 13.21 -6.22 -9.70
N SER A 88 13.15 -7.47 -9.25
CA SER A 88 14.07 -8.02 -8.25
C SER A 88 14.52 -9.43 -8.65
N TRP A 89 15.82 -9.61 -8.87
CA TRP A 89 16.39 -10.91 -9.26
C TRP A 89 16.65 -11.85 -8.07
N ASP A 90 16.19 -11.50 -6.88
CA ASP A 90 16.34 -12.32 -5.69
C ASP A 90 15.24 -13.40 -5.57
N TRP A 91 15.36 -14.22 -4.54
CA TRP A 91 14.39 -15.28 -4.27
C TRP A 91 13.00 -14.68 -4.02
N TYR A 92 12.89 -13.51 -3.38
CA TYR A 92 11.63 -12.81 -3.16
C TYR A 92 10.92 -12.49 -4.48
N GLY A 93 11.65 -12.00 -5.49
CA GLY A 93 11.11 -11.74 -6.82
C GLY A 93 10.55 -12.99 -7.51
N VAL A 94 11.20 -14.14 -7.33
CA VAL A 94 10.70 -15.42 -7.88
C VAL A 94 9.40 -15.86 -7.18
N PHE A 95 9.33 -15.78 -5.85
CA PHE A 95 8.10 -16.12 -5.12
C PHE A 95 6.95 -15.17 -5.48
N ALA A 96 7.22 -13.87 -5.57
CA ALA A 96 6.25 -12.88 -6.02
C ALA A 96 5.77 -13.17 -7.45
N GLY A 97 6.66 -13.64 -8.33
CA GLY A 97 6.31 -14.11 -9.67
C GLY A 97 5.31 -15.26 -9.68
N ILE A 98 5.48 -16.26 -8.79
CA ILE A 98 4.54 -17.40 -8.69
C ILE A 98 3.16 -16.91 -8.26
N ILE A 99 3.10 -16.02 -7.26
CA ILE A 99 1.84 -15.41 -6.80
C ILE A 99 1.22 -14.59 -7.95
N GLY A 100 2.02 -13.78 -8.64
CA GLY A 100 1.62 -12.99 -9.80
C GLY A 100 1.01 -13.84 -10.92
N ALA A 101 1.58 -15.02 -11.20
CA ALA A 101 1.05 -15.96 -12.18
C ALA A 101 -0.33 -16.51 -11.77
N ALA A 102 -0.54 -16.83 -10.49
CA ALA A 102 -1.85 -17.25 -9.97
C ALA A 102 -2.89 -16.11 -10.08
N VAL A 103 -2.52 -14.91 -9.63
CA VAL A 103 -3.34 -13.68 -9.67
C VAL A 103 -3.73 -13.34 -11.12
N ALA A 104 -2.81 -13.45 -12.08
CA ALA A 104 -3.10 -13.21 -13.50
C ALA A 104 -4.17 -14.16 -14.06
N ASN A 105 -4.22 -15.41 -13.59
CA ASN A 105 -5.27 -16.36 -13.99
C ASN A 105 -6.62 -16.05 -13.36
N ILE A 106 -6.65 -15.59 -12.10
CA ILE A 106 -7.88 -15.08 -11.45
C ILE A 106 -8.45 -13.93 -12.27
N TYR A 107 -7.60 -12.98 -12.67
CA TYR A 107 -8.00 -11.88 -13.55
C TYR A 107 -8.59 -12.41 -14.88
N PHE A 108 -7.91 -13.36 -15.52
CA PHE A 108 -8.39 -13.94 -16.78
C PHE A 108 -9.79 -14.57 -16.62
N LEU A 109 -9.99 -15.39 -15.59
CA LEU A 109 -11.29 -15.99 -15.28
C LEU A 109 -12.36 -14.91 -15.07
N ALA A 110 -12.04 -13.86 -14.31
CA ALA A 110 -12.95 -12.73 -14.09
C ALA A 110 -13.36 -12.06 -15.40
N THR A 111 -12.43 -11.88 -16.35
CA THR A 111 -12.79 -11.31 -17.67
C THR A 111 -13.71 -12.23 -18.47
N LEU A 112 -13.60 -13.56 -18.35
CA LEU A 112 -14.52 -14.50 -19.00
C LEU A 112 -15.94 -14.39 -18.41
N PHE A 113 -16.06 -14.33 -17.08
CA PHE A 113 -17.35 -14.12 -16.41
C PHE A 113 -17.98 -12.78 -16.79
N ALA A 114 -17.19 -11.70 -16.81
CA ALA A 114 -17.64 -10.35 -17.19
C ALA A 114 -18.07 -10.22 -18.66
N LYS A 115 -17.59 -11.10 -19.57
CA LYS A 115 -18.08 -11.15 -20.96
C LYS A 115 -19.51 -11.67 -21.02
N ARG A 116 -19.84 -12.69 -20.21
CA ARG A 116 -21.13 -13.39 -20.24
C ARG A 116 -22.19 -12.70 -19.37
N ASN A 117 -21.80 -12.12 -18.24
CA ASN A 117 -22.73 -11.55 -17.27
C ASN A 117 -22.59 -10.02 -17.17
N SER A 118 -23.61 -9.29 -17.63
CA SER A 118 -23.62 -7.82 -17.59
C SER A 118 -23.68 -7.26 -16.17
N TRP A 119 -24.38 -7.92 -15.23
CA TRP A 119 -24.45 -7.47 -13.83
C TRP A 119 -23.08 -7.54 -13.16
N PHE A 120 -22.41 -8.70 -13.29
CA PHE A 120 -21.04 -8.89 -12.80
C PHE A 120 -20.09 -7.81 -13.35
N ARG A 121 -20.22 -7.52 -14.65
CA ARG A 121 -19.39 -6.50 -15.31
C ARG A 121 -19.58 -5.11 -14.69
N TYR A 122 -20.82 -4.66 -14.46
CA TYR A 122 -21.05 -3.32 -13.88
C TYR A 122 -20.68 -3.25 -12.40
N LEU A 123 -20.96 -4.31 -11.63
CA LEU A 123 -20.58 -4.39 -10.22
C LEU A 123 -19.07 -4.21 -10.06
N PHE A 124 -18.26 -5.02 -10.74
CA PHE A 124 -16.81 -4.99 -10.56
C PHE A 124 -16.11 -3.89 -11.35
N ALA A 125 -16.68 -3.38 -12.45
CA ALA A 125 -16.04 -2.28 -13.20
C ALA A 125 -16.33 -0.89 -12.61
N VAL A 126 -17.43 -0.72 -11.87
CA VAL A 126 -17.89 0.60 -11.41
C VAL A 126 -18.10 0.61 -9.90
N MET A 127 -19.02 -0.21 -9.40
CA MET A 127 -19.42 -0.14 -7.99
C MET A 127 -18.25 -0.44 -7.05
N ILE A 128 -17.50 -1.53 -7.29
CA ILE A 128 -16.38 -1.93 -6.46
C ILE A 128 -15.25 -0.88 -6.45
N PRO A 129 -14.74 -0.40 -7.61
CA PRO A 129 -13.76 0.68 -7.62
C PRO A 129 -14.21 1.93 -6.87
N VAL A 130 -15.50 2.32 -7.00
CA VAL A 130 -16.04 3.49 -6.27
C VAL A 130 -16.03 3.26 -4.76
N VAL A 131 -16.51 2.11 -4.29
CA VAL A 131 -16.48 1.77 -2.85
C VAL A 131 -15.05 1.76 -2.34
N PHE A 132 -14.14 1.14 -3.11
CA PHE A 132 -12.73 1.07 -2.75
C PHE A 132 -12.09 2.46 -2.64
N LEU A 133 -12.32 3.35 -3.60
CA LEU A 133 -11.83 4.73 -3.53
C LEU A 133 -12.36 5.47 -2.30
N ILE A 134 -13.62 5.26 -1.92
CA ILE A 134 -14.18 5.82 -0.69
C ILE A 134 -13.42 5.28 0.52
N THR A 135 -13.17 3.96 0.59
CA THR A 135 -12.43 3.37 1.71
C THR A 135 -11.00 3.89 1.85
N LEU A 136 -10.30 4.16 0.74
CA LEU A 136 -8.93 4.69 0.79
C LEU A 136 -8.84 6.13 1.34
N THR A 137 -9.96 6.88 1.34
CA THR A 137 -9.99 8.25 1.89
C THR A 137 -10.29 8.30 3.39
N MET A 138 -10.63 7.18 4.01
CA MET A 138 -10.97 7.09 5.42
C MET A 138 -9.72 6.87 6.27
N ASP A 139 -9.62 7.58 7.40
CA ASP A 139 -8.61 7.30 8.41
C ASP A 139 -9.16 6.26 9.39
N PHE A 140 -8.57 5.07 9.38
CA PHE A 140 -8.92 3.97 10.28
C PHE A 140 -8.01 3.90 11.51
N THR A 141 -7.26 4.97 11.80
CA THR A 141 -6.46 5.04 13.03
C THR A 141 -7.36 4.94 14.26
N GLU A 142 -7.11 3.94 15.10
CA GLU A 142 -7.79 3.73 16.36
C GLU A 142 -6.87 4.10 17.53
N LYS A 143 -7.40 4.91 18.45
CA LYS A 143 -6.72 5.34 19.66
C LYS A 143 -7.68 5.25 20.84
N GLN A 144 -7.32 4.49 21.87
CA GLN A 144 -8.12 4.35 23.08
C GLN A 144 -7.33 4.84 24.30
N ASN A 145 -8.00 5.65 25.13
CA ASN A 145 -7.41 6.30 26.32
C ASN A 145 -6.11 7.03 26.01
N TRP A 146 -6.10 7.78 24.90
CA TRP A 146 -4.93 8.51 24.44
C TRP A 146 -4.72 9.78 25.26
N GLU A 147 -3.63 9.83 26.00
CA GLU A 147 -3.18 10.98 26.76
C GLU A 147 -1.87 11.49 26.14
N GLU A 148 -1.83 12.77 25.78
CA GLU A 148 -0.65 13.38 25.16
C GLU A 148 -0.19 14.63 25.90
N HIS A 149 1.13 14.78 25.97
CA HIS A 149 1.81 15.93 26.53
C HIS A 149 2.88 16.40 25.55
N ARG A 150 2.64 17.57 24.95
CA ARG A 150 3.60 18.22 24.05
C ARG A 150 4.24 19.41 24.73
N GLN A 151 5.56 19.47 24.70
CA GLN A 151 6.35 20.65 25.05
C GLN A 151 7.09 21.14 23.80
N HIS A 152 7.97 22.13 23.96
CA HIS A 152 8.64 22.78 22.83
C HIS A 152 9.46 21.80 21.97
N ASN A 153 10.19 20.89 22.62
CA ASN A 153 11.15 19.98 21.99
C ASN A 153 10.90 18.51 22.35
N THR A 154 9.79 18.23 23.03
CA THR A 154 9.46 16.90 23.53
C THR A 154 7.98 16.61 23.32
N TYR A 155 7.68 15.34 23.07
CA TYR A 155 6.33 14.83 22.91
C TYR A 155 6.23 13.50 23.67
N GLN A 156 5.21 13.35 24.48
CA GLN A 156 4.95 12.12 25.22
C GLN A 156 3.49 11.71 24.99
N ALA A 157 3.25 10.42 24.78
CA ALA A 157 1.90 9.89 24.74
C ALA A 157 1.82 8.54 25.44
N SER A 158 0.69 8.31 26.12
CA SER A 158 0.30 7.03 26.69
C SER A 158 -1.11 6.66 26.23
N PHE A 159 -1.34 5.36 26.02
CA PHE A 159 -2.60 4.85 25.48
C PHE A 159 -2.83 3.41 25.91
N ALA A 160 -4.11 3.03 26.00
CA ALA A 160 -4.51 1.65 26.25
C ALA A 160 -4.48 0.81 24.97
N TYR A 161 -4.75 1.42 23.82
CA TYR A 161 -4.71 0.79 22.51
C TYR A 161 -4.40 1.82 21.43
N PHE A 162 -3.52 1.46 20.49
CA PHE A 162 -3.16 2.25 19.33
C PHE A 162 -2.90 1.36 18.12
N ASP A 163 -3.71 1.57 17.08
CA ASP A 163 -3.57 0.89 15.80
C ASP A 163 -3.72 1.94 14.70
N GLY A 164 -2.63 2.26 14.02
CA GLY A 164 -2.58 3.30 13.02
C GLY A 164 -1.40 4.23 13.15
N LYS A 165 -1.61 5.52 12.86
CA LYS A 165 -0.54 6.52 12.85
C LYS A 165 -0.80 7.75 13.71
N HIS A 166 0.28 8.35 14.18
CA HIS A 166 0.25 9.66 14.82
C HIS A 166 1.40 10.52 14.31
N GLU A 167 1.08 11.74 13.90
CA GLU A 167 2.02 12.66 13.24
C GLU A 167 2.38 13.80 14.21
N ILE A 168 3.67 13.97 14.50
CA ILE A 168 4.21 15.05 15.32
C ILE A 168 4.83 16.09 14.38
N PRO A 169 4.19 17.26 14.18
CA PRO A 169 4.65 18.26 13.21
C PRO A 169 5.83 19.09 13.73
N LEU A 170 6.77 19.37 12.85
CA LEU A 170 7.99 20.16 13.04
C LEU A 170 8.09 21.19 11.92
N GLU A 171 8.11 22.48 12.25
CA GLU A 171 8.35 23.54 11.27
C GLU A 171 9.86 23.72 11.07
N LEU A 172 10.35 23.40 9.86
CA LEU A 172 11.78 23.44 9.53
C LEU A 172 12.07 24.42 8.40
N THR A 173 13.23 25.06 8.46
CA THR A 173 13.79 25.85 7.36
C THR A 173 14.78 25.02 6.54
N LYS A 174 14.97 25.40 5.28
CA LYS A 174 15.92 24.71 4.41
C LYS A 174 17.34 24.80 5.01
N GLY A 175 17.94 23.63 5.22
CA GLY A 175 19.27 23.49 5.81
C GLY A 175 19.23 23.07 7.28
N ASP A 176 18.08 23.17 7.96
CA ASP A 176 17.94 22.74 9.34
C ASP A 176 18.32 21.26 9.48
N VAL A 177 19.06 20.96 10.54
CA VAL A 177 19.42 19.60 10.92
C VAL A 177 18.64 19.24 12.19
N VAL A 178 17.81 18.20 12.10
CA VAL A 178 17.04 17.73 13.25
C VAL A 178 17.65 16.45 13.77
N TYR A 179 17.98 16.47 15.05
CA TYR A 179 18.37 15.31 15.84
C TYR A 179 17.18 14.89 16.65
N PHE A 180 16.72 13.65 16.54
CA PHE A 180 15.59 13.17 17.34
C PHE A 180 15.79 11.75 17.83
N SER A 181 15.19 11.44 18.97
CA SER A 181 15.12 10.10 19.57
C SER A 181 13.67 9.74 19.83
N VAL A 182 13.30 8.51 19.49
CA VAL A 182 11.99 7.93 19.80
C VAL A 182 12.21 6.82 20.81
N ASN A 183 11.71 7.00 22.03
CA ASN A 183 11.74 5.97 23.06
C ASN A 183 10.42 5.18 23.02
N THR A 184 10.51 3.89 22.72
CA THR A 184 9.40 2.93 22.69
C THR A 184 9.57 1.78 23.70
N GLU A 185 10.45 1.91 24.70
CA GLU A 185 10.73 0.83 25.67
C GLU A 185 9.49 0.35 26.43
N LYS A 186 8.53 1.26 26.64
CA LYS A 186 7.26 0.99 27.33
C LYS A 186 6.11 0.69 26.36
N LEU A 187 6.42 0.38 25.12
CA LEU A 187 5.44 0.17 24.07
C LEU A 187 5.45 -1.31 23.69
N ASP A 188 4.32 -1.97 23.93
CA ASP A 188 4.10 -3.36 23.53
C ASP A 188 3.32 -3.42 22.22
N GLY A 189 3.48 -4.50 21.46
CA GLY A 189 2.91 -4.66 20.12
C GLY A 189 3.80 -4.12 18.99
N GLY A 190 3.28 -4.18 17.76
CA GLY A 190 4.00 -3.75 16.57
C GLY A 190 4.14 -2.23 16.52
N HIS A 191 5.33 -1.73 16.22
CA HIS A 191 5.56 -0.29 16.15
C HIS A 191 6.70 0.07 15.23
N GLY A 192 6.72 1.34 14.82
CA GLY A 192 7.79 1.90 14.02
C GLY A 192 7.63 3.40 13.88
N TYR A 193 8.64 4.05 13.32
CA TYR A 193 8.59 5.47 13.02
C TYR A 193 9.33 5.80 11.74
N HIS A 194 8.92 6.89 11.11
CA HIS A 194 9.59 7.46 9.95
C HIS A 194 9.29 8.96 9.88
N VAL A 195 10.01 9.68 9.02
CA VAL A 195 9.76 11.11 8.81
C VAL A 195 9.19 11.35 7.43
N LYS A 196 8.16 12.20 7.35
CA LYS A 196 7.63 12.73 6.09
C LYS A 196 7.84 14.24 6.01
N ASN A 197 8.08 14.75 4.81
CA ASN A 197 8.04 16.19 4.55
C ASN A 197 6.61 16.67 4.27
N LYS A 198 6.42 17.97 4.06
CA LYS A 198 5.11 18.59 3.77
C LYS A 198 4.36 18.03 2.56
N PHE A 199 5.06 17.34 1.66
CA PHE A 199 4.47 16.69 0.49
C PHE A 199 4.13 15.22 0.73
N GLY A 200 4.24 14.74 1.98
CA GLY A 200 4.00 13.34 2.34
C GLY A 200 5.11 12.38 1.94
N LYS A 201 6.24 12.86 1.41
CA LYS A 201 7.36 12.01 0.98
C LYS A 201 8.25 11.63 2.15
N LEU A 202 8.71 10.37 2.17
CA LEU A 202 9.68 9.87 3.13
C LEU A 202 10.98 10.67 3.06
N VAL A 203 11.52 10.99 4.23
CA VAL A 203 12.81 11.67 4.42
C VAL A 203 13.80 10.64 4.93
N GLY A 204 14.98 10.59 4.32
CA GLY A 204 16.06 9.68 4.74
C GLY A 204 16.49 9.98 6.18
N MET A 205 16.48 8.96 7.03
CA MET A 205 16.94 9.05 8.41
C MET A 205 18.32 8.41 8.50
N HIS A 206 19.27 9.13 9.10
CA HIS A 206 20.63 8.63 9.30
C HIS A 206 20.91 8.41 10.79
N PRO A 207 21.48 7.26 11.18
CA PRO A 207 21.82 7.01 12.58
C PRO A 207 22.96 7.93 13.06
N HIS A 208 22.84 8.43 14.28
CA HIS A 208 23.86 9.23 14.96
C HIS A 208 23.85 8.94 16.46
N GLY A 209 24.67 7.97 16.88
CA GLY A 209 24.60 7.44 18.24
C GLY A 209 23.21 6.84 18.51
N ASP A 210 22.57 7.28 19.58
CA ASP A 210 21.22 6.86 19.98
C ASP A 210 20.10 7.70 19.32
N GLN A 211 20.46 8.58 18.39
CA GLN A 211 19.54 9.49 17.71
C GLN A 211 19.48 9.22 16.20
N SER A 212 18.40 9.68 15.58
CA SER A 212 18.26 9.81 14.14
C SER A 212 18.46 11.26 13.70
N ILE A 213 19.11 11.44 12.56
CA ILE A 213 19.30 12.74 11.91
C ILE A 213 18.48 12.81 10.64
N ILE A 214 17.83 13.95 10.43
CA ILE A 214 17.30 14.38 9.14
C ILE A 214 17.83 15.77 8.79
N THR A 215 17.92 16.07 7.50
CA THR A 215 18.24 17.41 7.00
C THR A 215 17.08 17.92 6.16
N ALA A 216 16.61 19.12 6.46
CA ALA A 216 15.51 19.75 5.72
C ALA A 216 16.01 20.28 4.37
N GLU A 217 15.75 19.55 3.29
CA GLU A 217 16.13 20.00 1.93
C GLU A 217 15.30 21.19 1.44
N LYS A 218 14.11 21.38 2.01
CA LYS A 218 13.15 22.44 1.70
C LYS A 218 12.45 22.90 2.98
N SER A 219 12.15 24.18 3.07
CA SER A 219 11.37 24.73 4.19
C SER A 219 9.91 24.28 4.19
N GLY A 220 9.36 24.08 5.38
CA GLY A 220 7.95 23.81 5.69
C GLY A 220 7.78 22.76 6.78
N GLU A 221 6.55 22.28 6.95
CA GLU A 221 6.20 21.29 7.96
C GLU A 221 6.75 19.90 7.61
N TYR A 222 7.56 19.33 8.50
CA TYR A 222 7.95 17.91 8.52
C TYR A 222 7.19 17.22 9.63
N ARG A 223 7.02 15.90 9.53
CA ARG A 223 6.26 15.12 10.51
C ARG A 223 7.04 13.88 10.88
N ILE A 224 7.32 13.74 12.18
CA ILE A 224 7.72 12.46 12.74
C ILE A 224 6.44 11.64 12.87
N VAL A 225 6.34 10.56 12.10
CA VAL A 225 5.16 9.69 12.06
C VAL A 225 5.46 8.46 12.89
N ILE A 226 4.73 8.31 14.00
CA ILE A 226 4.74 7.12 14.84
C ILE A 226 3.62 6.19 14.36
N LYS A 227 3.95 4.92 14.14
CA LYS A 227 2.99 3.86 13.82
C LYS A 227 2.86 2.88 14.97
N GLY A 228 1.64 2.42 15.21
CA GLY A 228 1.33 1.32 16.11
C GLY A 228 0.48 0.28 15.37
N HIS A 229 0.65 -0.98 15.74
CA HIS A 229 -0.16 -2.10 15.27
C HIS A 229 -0.54 -2.90 16.51
N GLN A 230 -1.82 -2.79 16.90
CA GLN A 230 -2.36 -3.34 18.14
C GLN A 230 -1.49 -2.99 19.37
N ALA A 231 -0.93 -1.78 19.38
CA ALA A 231 0.04 -1.37 20.37
C ALA A 231 -0.63 -0.87 21.65
N ASN A 232 0.06 -1.01 22.78
CA ASN A 232 -0.35 -0.42 24.06
C ASN A 232 0.88 0.12 24.82
N GLY A 233 0.63 1.03 25.78
CA GLY A 233 1.69 1.59 26.63
C GLY A 233 1.98 3.05 26.32
N SER A 234 3.25 3.40 26.13
CA SER A 234 3.66 4.80 25.94
C SER A 234 4.91 4.97 25.08
N PHE A 235 5.03 6.10 24.39
CA PHE A 235 6.27 6.52 23.74
C PHE A 235 6.60 7.97 24.09
N SER A 236 7.88 8.32 23.95
CA SER A 236 8.34 9.70 23.95
C SER A 236 9.19 10.01 22.73
N VAL A 237 9.13 11.25 22.26
CA VAL A 237 9.95 11.78 21.19
C VAL A 237 10.60 13.05 21.68
N ASP A 238 11.91 13.11 21.60
CA ASP A 238 12.70 14.30 21.91
C ASP A 238 13.44 14.73 20.65
N TRP A 239 13.46 16.03 20.36
CA TRP A 239 14.16 16.55 19.18
C TRP A 239 14.89 17.86 19.45
N LYS A 240 15.89 18.14 18.60
CA LYS A 240 16.64 19.40 18.58
C LYS A 240 16.87 19.81 17.13
N ILE A 241 16.59 21.07 16.84
CA ILE A 241 16.78 21.69 15.53
C ILE A 241 18.05 22.57 15.59
N GLN A 242 18.90 22.48 14.57
CA GLN A 242 20.11 23.28 14.38
C GLN A 242 20.13 23.95 13.02
#